data_AF-A0A5N8X463-F1
#
_entry.id   AF-A0A5N8X463-F1
#
_cell.length_a   1.000
_cell.length_b   1.000
_cell.length_c   1.000
_cell.angle_alpha   90.00
_cell.angle_beta   90.00
_cell.angle_gamma   90.00
#
_symmetry.space_group_name_H-M   'P 1'
#
loop_
_entity.id
_entity.type
_entity.pdbx_description
1 polymer ?
#
loop_
_entity_poly.entity_id
_entity_poly.type
_entity_poly.pdbx_seq_one_letter_code
_entity_poly.pdbx_strand_id
1 'polypeptide(L)'
;MTIDSVERCGMDESSLILTRIAALAAMGAPSISYLAHVRPAVKANLTVEQIQDVLVAIAPVVGTARVMAAAARITEALGFAVAVAESDAEAIAGAEARKRSKS
;
A
#
# COMPACT_ATOMS: atom_id res chain seq x y z
N MET A 1 8.74 8.53 -0.23
CA MET A 1 9.30 8.67 1.14
C MET A 1 10.74 9.14 1.00
N THR A 2 11.16 10.14 1.76
CA THR A 2 12.58 10.51 1.83
C THR A 2 13.28 9.65 2.88
N ILE A 3 14.50 9.21 2.58
CA ILE A 3 15.31 8.36 3.48
C ILE A 3 15.59 9.11 4.80
N ASP A 4 15.95 10.39 4.70
CA ASP A 4 16.19 11.28 5.85
C ASP A 4 15.02 11.31 6.85
N SER A 5 13.77 11.26 6.37
CA SER A 5 12.59 11.27 7.24
C SER A 5 12.46 9.96 8.01
N VAL A 6 12.90 8.83 7.47
CA VAL A 6 12.87 7.54 8.15
C VAL A 6 13.97 7.46 9.20
N GLU A 7 15.20 7.84 8.84
CA GLU A 7 16.37 7.76 9.72
C GLU A 7 16.26 8.65 10.97
N ARG A 8 15.54 9.77 10.86
CA ARG A 8 15.35 10.72 11.97
C ARG A 8 14.06 10.49 12.76
N CYS A 9 13.25 9.51 12.37
CA CYS A 9 11.99 9.22 13.05
C CYS A 9 12.19 8.14 14.11
N GLY A 10 11.88 8.45 15.37
CA GLY A 10 11.95 7.48 16.48
C GLY A 10 10.73 6.58 16.63
N MET A 11 9.80 6.60 15.68
CA MET A 11 8.64 5.71 15.68
C MET A 11 9.08 4.31 15.24
N ASP A 12 8.47 3.27 15.83
CA ASP A 12 8.62 1.92 15.29
C ASP A 12 8.04 1.84 13.85
N GLU A 13 8.47 0.84 13.10
CA GLU A 13 8.15 0.72 11.68
C GLU A 13 6.64 0.68 11.42
N SER A 14 5.91 -0.08 12.23
CA SER A 14 4.45 -0.21 12.14
C SER A 14 3.75 1.13 12.39
N SER A 15 4.11 1.81 13.48
CA SER A 15 3.57 3.14 13.79
C SER A 15 3.87 4.15 12.69
N LEU A 16 5.09 4.15 12.14
CA LEU A 16 5.51 5.05 11.08
C LEU A 16 4.67 4.85 9.81
N ILE A 17 4.45 3.60 9.41
CA ILE A 17 3.67 3.26 8.21
C ILE A 17 2.20 3.64 8.40
N LEU A 18 1.58 3.23 9.50
CA LEU A 18 0.18 3.54 9.78
C LEU A 18 -0.07 5.05 9.87
N THR A 19 0.85 5.80 10.48
CA THR A 19 0.78 7.26 10.56
C THR A 19 0.81 7.91 9.18
N ARG A 20 1.66 7.41 8.28
CA ARG A 20 1.72 7.90 6.89
C ARG A 20 0.46 7.56 6.11
N ILE A 21 -0.09 6.37 6.28
CA ILE A 21 -1.38 5.99 5.68
C ILE A 21 -2.50 6.90 6.19
N ALA A 22 -2.55 7.17 7.49
CA ALA A 22 -3.50 8.09 8.09
C ALA A 22 -3.37 9.51 7.52
N ALA A 23 -2.14 10.00 7.34
CA ALA A 23 -1.88 11.28 6.71
C ALA A 23 -2.34 11.33 5.24
N LEU A 24 -2.10 10.27 4.46
CA LEU A 24 -2.62 10.17 3.08
C LEU A 24 -4.15 10.20 3.04
N ALA A 25 -4.81 9.47 3.95
CA ALA A 25 -6.26 9.51 4.10
C ALA A 25 -6.75 10.92 4.46
N ALA A 26 -6.12 11.57 5.45
CA ALA A 26 -6.43 12.94 5.86
C ALA A 26 -6.27 13.95 4.72
N MET A 27 -5.25 13.81 3.88
CA MET A 27 -5.02 14.69 2.73
C MET A 27 -5.92 14.37 1.53
N GLY A 28 -6.58 13.21 1.52
CA GLY A 28 -7.30 12.75 0.34
C GLY A 28 -6.36 12.49 -0.82
N ALA A 29 -5.28 11.75 -0.58
CA ALA A 29 -4.25 11.44 -1.57
C ALA A 29 -4.76 10.54 -2.72
N PRO A 30 -4.19 10.62 -3.93
CA PRO A 30 -4.49 9.71 -5.04
C PRO A 30 -4.21 8.23 -4.69
N SER A 31 -4.89 7.30 -5.35
CA SER A 31 -4.79 5.85 -5.10
C SER A 31 -3.34 5.33 -5.19
N ILE A 32 -2.59 5.77 -6.19
CA ILE A 32 -1.20 5.35 -6.38
C ILE A 32 -0.28 5.72 -5.18
N SER A 33 -0.62 6.76 -4.42
CA SER A 33 0.17 7.19 -3.26
C SER A 33 0.21 6.14 -2.15
N TYR A 34 -0.82 5.28 -2.04
CA TYR A 34 -0.86 4.21 -1.04
C TYR A 34 0.08 3.05 -1.37
N LEU A 35 0.43 2.83 -2.65
CA LEU A 35 1.34 1.75 -3.06
C LEU A 35 2.75 1.90 -2.50
N ALA A 36 3.18 3.14 -2.24
CA ALA A 36 4.47 3.41 -1.62
C ALA A 36 4.62 2.75 -0.22
N HIS A 37 3.51 2.34 0.39
CA HIS A 37 3.46 1.77 1.74
C HIS A 37 3.13 0.27 1.77
N VAL A 38 2.82 -0.37 0.64
CA VAL A 38 2.48 -1.81 0.59
C VAL A 38 3.67 -2.69 0.98
N ARG A 39 4.82 -2.53 0.31
CA ARG A 39 6.01 -3.35 0.63
C ARG A 39 6.52 -3.12 2.06
N PRO A 40 6.64 -1.87 2.55
CA PRO A 40 6.96 -1.62 3.95
C PRO A 40 5.96 -2.28 4.92
N ALA A 41 4.65 -2.18 4.65
CA ALA A 41 3.63 -2.78 5.52
C ALA A 41 3.78 -4.30 5.62
N VAL A 42 4.04 -4.98 4.50
CA VAL A 42 4.31 -6.43 4.49
C VAL A 42 5.55 -6.77 5.29
N LYS A 43 6.65 -6.01 5.15
CA LYS A 43 7.89 -6.24 5.92
C LYS A 43 7.69 -6.05 7.41
N ALA A 44 6.87 -5.08 7.79
CA ALA A 44 6.50 -4.80 9.18
C ALA A 44 5.44 -5.78 9.74
N ASN A 45 4.99 -6.76 8.95
CA ASN A 45 3.92 -7.70 9.30
C ASN A 45 2.61 -7.01 9.70
N LEU A 46 2.30 -5.87 9.08
CA LEU A 46 1.03 -5.19 9.29
C LEU A 46 -0.11 -6.00 8.67
N THR A 47 -1.21 -6.14 9.41
CA THR A 47 -2.42 -6.78 8.92
C THR A 47 -3.35 -5.77 8.26
N VAL A 48 -4.31 -6.27 7.48
CA VAL A 48 -5.35 -5.42 6.87
C VAL A 48 -6.22 -4.80 7.96
N GLU A 49 -6.49 -5.53 9.04
CA GLU A 49 -7.25 -5.07 10.20
C GLU A 49 -6.57 -3.88 10.85
N GLN A 50 -5.24 -3.85 10.98
CA GLN A 50 -4.54 -2.69 11.54
C GLN A 50 -4.66 -1.44 10.65
N ILE A 51 -4.75 -1.62 9.32
CA ILE A 51 -5.04 -0.51 8.39
C ILE A 51 -6.50 -0.05 8.55
N GLN A 52 -7.44 -0.98 8.74
CA GLN A 52 -8.83 -0.63 9.02
C GLN A 52 -8.98 0.09 10.36
N ASP A 53 -8.29 -0.37 11.40
CA ASP A 53 -8.29 0.23 12.73
C ASP A 53 -7.79 1.66 12.68
N VAL A 54 -6.71 1.96 11.93
CA VAL A 54 -6.24 3.35 11.82
C VAL A 54 -7.25 4.23 11.09
N LEU A 55 -7.92 3.71 10.05
CA LEU A 55 -8.97 4.43 9.33
C LEU A 55 -10.19 4.71 10.23
N VAL A 56 -10.62 3.72 11.01
CA VAL A 56 -11.70 3.87 12.01
C VAL A 56 -11.30 4.88 13.08
N ALA A 57 -10.06 4.80 13.59
CA ALA A 57 -9.56 5.68 14.63
C ALA A 57 -9.54 7.16 14.20
N ILE A 58 -9.18 7.46 12.94
CA ILE A 58 -9.12 8.84 12.46
C ILE A 58 -10.46 9.37 11.94
N ALA A 59 -11.46 8.51 11.70
CA ALA A 59 -12.74 8.92 11.11
C ALA A 59 -13.44 10.08 11.85
N PRO A 60 -13.46 10.14 13.21
CA PRO A 60 -14.03 11.28 13.93
C PRO A 60 -13.24 12.59 13.75
N VAL A 61 -11.94 12.50 13.42
CA VAL A 61 -11.04 13.66 13.31
C VAL A 61 -11.08 14.25 11.91
N VAL A 62 -11.03 13.41 10.87
CA VAL A 62 -10.90 13.85 9.47
C VAL A 62 -12.21 13.73 8.67
N GLY A 63 -13.23 13.09 9.26
CA GLY A 63 -14.55 12.87 8.68
C GLY A 63 -14.72 11.51 8.00
N THR A 64 -15.86 10.84 8.26
CA THR A 64 -16.18 9.51 7.72
C THR A 64 -16.16 9.45 6.19
N ALA A 65 -16.68 10.48 5.51
CA ALA A 65 -16.68 10.52 4.04
C ALA A 65 -15.26 10.48 3.46
N ARG A 66 -14.31 11.13 4.13
CA ARG A 66 -12.90 11.17 3.72
C ARG A 66 -12.22 9.83 3.95
N VAL A 67 -12.49 9.19 5.09
CA VAL A 67 -11.99 7.83 5.38
C VAL A 67 -12.54 6.80 4.39
N MET A 68 -13.83 6.86 4.06
CA MET A 68 -14.42 5.95 3.08
C MET A 68 -13.81 6.12 1.68
N ALA A 69 -13.55 7.36 1.26
CA ALA A 69 -12.84 7.63 0.02
C ALA A 69 -11.41 7.05 0.04
N ALA A 70 -10.69 7.18 1.16
CA ALA A 70 -9.37 6.60 1.32
C ALA A 70 -9.39 5.07 1.24
N ALA A 71 -10.37 4.41 1.88
CA ALA A 71 -10.54 2.96 1.79
C ALA A 71 -10.73 2.49 0.34
N ALA A 72 -11.61 3.15 -0.42
CA ALA A 72 -11.83 2.83 -1.83
C ALA A 72 -10.54 2.98 -2.68
N ARG A 73 -9.76 4.04 -2.42
CA ARG A 73 -8.48 4.29 -3.12
C ARG A 73 -7.40 3.29 -2.76
N ILE A 74 -7.36 2.83 -1.50
CA ILE A 74 -6.47 1.74 -1.08
C ILE A 74 -6.82 0.45 -1.84
N THR A 75 -8.10 0.11 -1.91
CA THR A 75 -8.57 -1.07 -2.65
C THR A 75 -8.24 -0.97 -4.14
N GLU A 76 -8.48 0.18 -4.77
CA GLU A 76 -8.12 0.44 -6.17
C GLU A 76 -6.62 0.26 -6.41
N ALA A 77 -5.79 0.83 -5.53
CA ALA A 77 -4.34 0.72 -5.62
C ALA A 77 -3.88 -0.74 -5.55
N LEU A 78 -4.42 -1.51 -4.59
CA LEU A 78 -4.12 -2.94 -4.46
C LEU A 78 -4.56 -3.73 -5.70
N GLY A 79 -5.74 -3.42 -6.26
CA GLY A 79 -6.21 -4.02 -7.51
C GLY A 79 -5.26 -3.78 -8.68
N PHE A 80 -4.73 -2.56 -8.82
CA PHE A 80 -3.69 -2.25 -9.81
C PHE A 80 -2.40 -3.05 -9.56
N ALA A 81 -1.93 -3.13 -8.32
CA ALA A 81 -0.73 -3.87 -7.97
C ALA A 81 -0.85 -5.38 -8.29
N VAL A 82 -2.03 -5.97 -8.03
CA VAL A 82 -2.33 -7.36 -8.39
C VAL A 82 -2.31 -7.56 -9.91
N ALA A 83 -3.00 -6.70 -10.67
CA ALA A 83 -3.05 -6.80 -12.13
C ALA A 83 -1.64 -6.71 -12.76
N VAL A 84 -0.77 -5.84 -12.23
CA VAL A 84 0.63 -5.76 -12.66
C VAL A 84 1.39 -7.05 -12.35
N ALA A 85 1.23 -7.58 -11.13
CA ALA A 85 1.89 -8.82 -10.73
C ALA A 85 1.45 -10.03 -11.57
N GLU A 86 0.17 -10.11 -11.93
CA GLU A 86 -0.36 -11.15 -12.82
C GLU A 86 0.23 -11.04 -14.23
N SER A 87 0.25 -9.83 -14.81
CA SER A 87 0.88 -9.57 -16.12
C SER A 87 2.36 -9.95 -16.14
N ASP A 88 3.11 -9.62 -15.08
CA ASP A 88 4.52 -9.97 -14.95
C ASP A 88 4.71 -11.50 -14.89
N ALA A 89 3.87 -12.20 -14.13
CA ALA A 89 3.91 -13.67 -14.02
C ALA A 89 3.62 -14.37 -15.36
N GLU A 90 2.63 -13.89 -16.11
CA GLU A 90 2.30 -14.41 -17.45
C GLU A 90 3.46 -14.21 -18.44
N ALA A 91 4.11 -13.04 -18.41
CA ALA A 91 5.24 -12.75 -19.26
C ALA A 91 6.43 -13.68 -18.96
N ILE A 92 6.71 -13.94 -17.68
CA ILE A 92 7.76 -14.86 -17.24
C ILE A 92 7.46 -16.29 -17.72
N ALA A 93 6.24 -16.80 -17.46
CA ALA A 93 5.83 -18.13 -17.88
C ALA A 93 5.91 -18.32 -19.41
N GLY A 94 5.46 -17.31 -20.18
CA GLY A 94 5.55 -17.31 -21.63
C GLY A 94 6.99 -17.29 -22.16
N ALA A 95 7.91 -16.60 -21.47
CA ALA A 95 9.33 -16.58 -21.80
C ALA A 95 10.00 -17.94 -21.53
N GLU A 96 9.66 -18.59 -20.43
CA GLU A 96 10.18 -19.93 -20.08
C GLU A 96 9.70 -21.01 -21.07
N ALA A 97 8.42 -20.98 -21.45
CA ALA A 97 7.87 -21.91 -22.44
C ALA A 97 8.58 -21.79 -23.80
N ARG A 98 8.87 -20.57 -24.26
CA ARG A 98 9.64 -20.34 -25.50
C ARG A 98 11.07 -20.82 -25.42
N LYS A 99 11.73 -20.72 -24.26
CA LYS A 99 13.10 -21.25 -24.07
C LYS A 99 13.11 -22.77 -24.16
N ARG A 100 12.13 -23.45 -23.55
CA ARG A 100 12.02 -24.92 -23.60
C ARG A 100 11.74 -25.46 -25.01
N SER A 101 11.00 -24.72 -25.83
CA SER A 101 10.72 -25.11 -27.23
C SER A 101 11.90 -24.94 -28.18
N LYS A 102 12.97 -24.24 -27.77
CA LYS A 102 14.16 -23.95 -28.61
C LYS A 102 15.38 -24.81 -28.24
N SER A 103 15.28 -25.63 -27.19
CA SER A 103 16.30 -26.60 -26.77
C SER A 103 15.91 -28.00 -27.16
#